data_AF-A0AA97EMD6-F1
#
_entry.id   AF-A0AA97EMD6-F1
#
_cell.length_a   1.000
_cell.length_b   1.000
_cell.length_c   1.000
_cell.angle_alpha   90.00
_cell.angle_beta   90.00
_cell.angle_gamma   90.00
#
_symmetry.space_group_name_H-M   'P 1'
#
loop_
_entity.id
_entity.type
_entity.pdbx_description
1 polymer ?
#
loop_
_entity_poly.entity_id
_entity_poly.type
_entity_poly.pdbx_seq_one_letter_code
_entity_poly.pdbx_strand_id
1 'polypeptide(L)'
;MKYYLSSYKFGNCVDSLKQMLPKGARIAHINNARDSKTISKEIRNKHLKEEMVFMDSLGFISEHLDLKNYFYKKSQLRKKMDSFNGVWVCGGNAFVLRQAMKLSGFDNIFNELHFKKDFFYGGYSAGICVLSDSLKYIQSVDKPNDFPYKEINETIWDGLNVFSYGILPHYKSNHPESEAIGKAVNHCIDNKWLFKTLRDGEVMIHKTN
;
A
#
# COMPACT_ATOMS: atom_id res chain seq x y z
N MET A 1 -11.58 -11.14 0.73
CA MET A 1 -10.50 -10.36 1.36
C MET A 1 -11.10 -9.19 2.13
N LYS A 2 -10.49 -8.84 3.27
CA LYS A 2 -10.85 -7.68 4.10
C LYS A 2 -9.83 -6.57 3.87
N TYR A 3 -10.29 -5.33 3.70
CA TYR A 3 -9.45 -4.17 3.41
C TYR A 3 -9.59 -3.12 4.50
N TYR A 4 -8.46 -2.63 5.01
CA TYR A 4 -8.36 -1.47 5.90
C TYR A 4 -7.47 -0.42 5.23
N LEU A 5 -8.08 0.61 4.66
CA LEU A 5 -7.42 1.55 3.76
C LEU A 5 -7.38 2.93 4.40
N SER A 6 -6.28 3.26 5.06
CA SER A 6 -6.11 4.50 5.80
C SER A 6 -5.46 5.58 4.93
N SER A 7 -5.87 6.83 5.06
CA SER A 7 -5.14 7.93 4.40
C SER A 7 -3.67 7.97 4.84
N TYR A 8 -3.44 7.98 6.16
CA TYR A 8 -2.12 8.13 6.75
C TYR A 8 -1.96 7.27 8.00
N LYS A 9 -0.85 6.51 8.06
CA LYS A 9 -0.56 5.54 9.12
C LYS A 9 -1.79 4.67 9.40
N PHE A 10 -2.16 4.50 10.67
CA PHE A 10 -3.25 3.62 11.07
C PHE A 10 -4.63 4.29 11.09
N GLY A 11 -4.72 5.61 10.83
CA GLY A 11 -5.99 6.35 10.87
C GLY A 11 -6.65 6.38 12.24
N ASN A 12 -7.90 6.85 12.31
CA ASN A 12 -8.65 7.04 13.55
C ASN A 12 -9.56 5.85 13.90
N CYS A 13 -9.56 4.79 13.09
CA CYS A 13 -10.44 3.62 13.25
C CYS A 13 -9.68 2.37 13.75
N VAL A 14 -8.67 2.56 14.61
CA VAL A 14 -7.79 1.48 15.10
C VAL A 14 -8.57 0.38 15.84
N ASP A 15 -9.66 0.70 16.53
CA ASP A 15 -10.51 -0.32 17.15
C ASP A 15 -11.20 -1.22 16.13
N SER A 16 -11.57 -0.66 14.97
CA SER A 16 -12.06 -1.48 13.85
C SER A 16 -10.94 -2.38 13.29
N LEU A 17 -9.72 -1.86 13.14
CA LEU A 17 -8.56 -2.66 12.73
C LEU A 17 -8.35 -3.87 13.64
N LYS A 18 -8.39 -3.67 14.97
CA LYS A 18 -8.28 -4.74 15.97
C LYS A 18 -9.36 -5.81 15.82
N GLN A 19 -10.59 -5.42 15.47
CA GLN A 19 -11.72 -6.35 15.33
C GLN A 19 -11.72 -7.11 14.00
N MET A 20 -10.97 -6.66 12.98
CA MET A 20 -10.97 -7.29 11.66
C MET A 20 -10.25 -8.65 11.62
N LEU A 21 -9.32 -8.87 12.57
CA LEU A 21 -8.44 -10.02 12.64
C LEU A 21 -8.39 -10.59 14.06
N PRO A 22 -8.21 -11.91 14.23
CA PRO A 22 -8.03 -12.50 15.55
C PRO A 22 -6.69 -12.08 16.17
N LYS A 23 -6.62 -12.11 17.51
CA LYS A 23 -5.36 -11.97 18.24
C LYS A 23 -4.36 -13.05 17.77
N GLY A 24 -3.10 -12.66 17.60
CA GLY A 24 -2.05 -13.53 17.08
C GLY A 24 -2.04 -13.67 15.56
N ALA A 25 -2.91 -12.95 14.83
CA ALA A 25 -2.84 -12.91 13.37
C ALA A 25 -1.45 -12.46 12.90
N ARG A 26 -0.85 -13.24 11.99
CA ARG A 26 0.47 -12.99 11.42
C ARG A 26 0.35 -12.04 10.24
N ILE A 27 0.99 -10.87 10.31
CA ILE A 27 0.88 -9.83 9.28
C ILE A 27 2.24 -9.57 8.65
N ALA A 28 2.30 -9.75 7.33
CA ALA A 28 3.47 -9.37 6.54
C ALA A 28 3.51 -7.85 6.34
N HIS A 29 4.56 -7.20 6.83
CA HIS A 29 4.75 -5.78 6.71
C HIS A 29 5.62 -5.47 5.47
N ILE A 30 5.03 -4.85 4.45
CA ILE A 30 5.69 -4.50 3.19
C ILE A 30 5.99 -3.01 3.20
N ASN A 31 7.28 -2.65 3.11
CA ASN A 31 7.70 -1.24 3.11
C ASN A 31 8.45 -0.78 1.86
N ASN A 32 8.32 -1.52 0.76
CA ASN A 32 9.03 -1.25 -0.49
C ASN A 32 8.66 0.07 -1.16
N ALA A 33 7.52 0.70 -0.82
CA ALA A 33 7.21 2.07 -1.24
C ALA A 33 8.28 3.08 -0.81
N ARG A 34 9.03 2.77 0.27
CA ARG A 34 10.12 3.58 0.82
C ARG A 34 11.50 3.22 0.28
N ASP A 35 11.58 2.38 -0.75
CA ASP A 35 12.82 2.16 -1.50
C ASP A 35 13.09 3.30 -2.51
N SER A 36 12.23 4.33 -2.55
CA SER A 36 12.41 5.56 -3.32
C SER A 36 13.78 6.20 -3.08
N LYS A 37 14.39 6.75 -4.16
CA LYS A 37 15.71 7.40 -4.10
C LYS A 37 15.75 8.62 -3.17
N THR A 38 14.60 9.20 -2.83
CA THR A 38 14.51 10.37 -1.96
C THR A 38 14.38 10.01 -0.48
N ILE A 39 14.28 8.73 -0.12
CA ILE A 39 14.09 8.27 1.25
C ILE A 39 15.35 7.54 1.72
N SER A 40 15.93 7.98 2.83
CA SER A 40 17.12 7.33 3.39
C SER A 40 16.80 5.96 4.02
N LYS A 41 17.81 5.10 4.10
CA LYS A 41 17.68 3.77 4.71
C LYS A 41 17.31 3.86 6.20
N GLU A 42 17.81 4.89 6.89
CA GLU A 42 17.53 5.16 8.31
C GLU A 42 16.05 5.49 8.51
N ILE A 43 15.50 6.40 7.70
CA ILE A 43 14.07 6.76 7.73
C ILE A 43 13.22 5.54 7.42
N ARG A 44 13.55 4.81 6.35
CA ARG A 44 12.85 3.58 5.96
C ARG A 44 12.79 2.56 7.11
N ASN A 45 13.93 2.32 7.77
CA ASN A 45 14.03 1.34 8.85
C ASN A 45 13.36 1.81 10.14
N LYS A 46 13.44 3.11 10.45
CA LYS A 46 12.76 3.72 11.59
C LYS A 46 11.25 3.50 11.48
N HIS A 47 10.66 3.89 10.35
CA HIS A 47 9.23 3.74 10.13
C HIS A 47 8.76 2.28 10.15
N LEU A 48 9.52 1.37 9.53
CA LEU A 48 9.22 -0.07 9.58
C LEU A 48 9.12 -0.57 11.02
N LYS A 49 10.09 -0.20 11.87
CA LYS A 49 10.10 -0.61 13.29
C LYS A 49 8.91 -0.01 14.04
N GLU A 50 8.66 1.29 13.89
CA GLU A 50 7.55 1.97 14.55
C GLU A 50 6.19 1.37 14.17
N GLU A 51 5.98 1.08 12.88
CA GLU A 51 4.74 0.52 12.36
C GLU A 51 4.53 -0.92 12.83
N MET A 52 5.57 -1.75 12.83
CA MET A 52 5.51 -3.12 13.36
C MET A 52 5.25 -3.14 14.87
N VAL A 53 5.94 -2.29 15.66
CA VAL A 53 5.70 -2.17 17.11
C VAL A 53 4.26 -1.77 17.40
N PHE A 54 3.72 -0.84 16.62
CA PHE A 54 2.32 -0.45 16.77
C PHE A 54 1.38 -1.61 16.47
N MET A 55 1.55 -2.31 15.35
CA MET A 55 0.75 -3.48 14.97
C MET A 55 0.82 -4.60 16.02
N ASP A 56 2.00 -4.85 16.59
CA ASP A 56 2.18 -5.84 17.66
C ASP A 56 1.45 -5.42 18.94
N SER A 57 1.42 -4.12 19.26
CA SER A 57 0.64 -3.59 20.39
C SER A 57 -0.88 -3.78 20.24
N LEU A 58 -1.38 -3.97 19.01
CA LEU A 58 -2.78 -4.32 18.73
C LEU A 58 -3.08 -5.81 18.95
N GLY A 59 -2.06 -6.62 19.25
CA GLY A 59 -2.18 -8.07 19.45
C GLY A 59 -1.91 -8.89 18.18
N PHE A 60 -1.31 -8.31 17.14
CA PHE A 60 -0.86 -9.04 15.95
C PHE A 60 0.59 -9.52 16.09
N ILE A 61 1.04 -10.34 15.14
CA ILE A 61 2.43 -10.78 15.02
C ILE A 61 2.95 -10.25 13.68
N SER A 62 3.68 -9.15 13.72
CA SER A 62 4.20 -8.50 12.52
C SER A 62 5.53 -9.13 12.11
N GLU A 63 5.70 -9.37 10.80
CA GLU A 63 6.97 -9.81 10.24
C GLU A 63 7.32 -8.93 9.04
N HIS A 64 8.55 -8.42 8.96
CA HIS A 64 8.99 -7.68 7.78
C HIS A 64 9.06 -8.60 6.57
N LEU A 65 8.30 -8.25 5.52
CA LEU A 65 8.34 -8.91 4.23
C LEU A 65 8.92 -7.94 3.19
N ASP A 66 10.24 -7.94 3.05
CA ASP A 66 10.89 -7.19 1.98
C ASP A 66 10.75 -7.93 0.65
N LEU A 67 9.97 -7.35 -0.28
CA LEU A 67 9.73 -7.97 -1.59
C LEU A 67 11.02 -8.13 -2.42
N LYS A 68 12.06 -7.31 -2.16
CA LYS A 68 13.36 -7.43 -2.82
C LYS A 68 14.00 -8.80 -2.64
N ASN A 69 13.78 -9.44 -1.50
CA ASN A 69 14.31 -10.77 -1.21
C ASN A 69 13.72 -11.85 -2.14
N TYR A 70 12.59 -11.52 -2.79
CA TYR A 70 11.81 -12.41 -3.63
C TYR A 70 11.72 -11.99 -5.09
N PHE A 71 12.52 -11.01 -5.53
CA PHE A 71 12.57 -10.66 -6.96
C PHE A 71 12.89 -11.89 -7.80
N TYR A 72 12.04 -12.15 -8.79
CA TYR A 72 12.05 -13.33 -9.66
C TYR A 72 11.89 -14.68 -8.95
N LYS A 73 11.40 -14.68 -7.70
CA LYS A 73 11.19 -15.87 -6.86
C LYS A 73 9.73 -16.00 -6.43
N LYS A 74 8.79 -15.77 -7.36
CA LYS A 74 7.33 -15.80 -7.10
C LYS A 74 6.89 -17.04 -6.31
N SER A 75 7.40 -18.23 -6.64
CA SER A 75 7.03 -19.46 -5.94
C SER A 75 7.47 -19.48 -4.46
N GLN A 76 8.64 -18.91 -4.14
CA GLN A 76 9.11 -18.78 -2.76
C GLN A 76 8.29 -17.73 -2.01
N LEU A 77 7.99 -16.59 -2.65
CA LEU A 77 7.12 -15.58 -2.06
C LEU A 77 5.74 -16.16 -1.78
N ARG A 78 5.15 -16.88 -2.74
CA ARG A 78 3.84 -17.51 -2.59
C ARG A 78 3.81 -18.45 -1.39
N LYS A 79 4.82 -19.33 -1.23
CA LYS A 79 4.95 -20.20 -0.05
C LYS A 79 5.07 -19.40 1.24
N LYS A 80 5.88 -18.33 1.23
CA LYS A 80 6.01 -17.45 2.40
C LYS A 80 4.68 -16.78 2.76
N MET A 81 3.89 -16.38 1.76
CA MET A 81 2.56 -15.78 1.94
C MET A 81 1.55 -16.71 2.64
N ASP A 82 1.68 -18.03 2.52
CA ASP A 82 0.82 -18.98 3.26
C ASP A 82 1.04 -18.94 4.78
N SER A 83 2.15 -18.36 5.25
CA SER A 83 2.41 -18.19 6.69
C SER A 83 1.79 -16.94 7.31
N PHE A 84 1.03 -16.16 6.52
CA PHE A 84 0.43 -14.89 6.94
C PHE A 84 -1.09 -14.90 6.80
N ASN A 85 -1.77 -14.21 7.71
CA ASN A 85 -3.20 -13.93 7.65
C ASN A 85 -3.51 -12.68 6.82
N GLY A 86 -2.51 -11.84 6.58
CA GLY A 86 -2.67 -10.62 5.81
C GLY A 86 -1.37 -9.88 5.56
N VAL A 87 -1.49 -8.74 4.88
CA VAL A 87 -0.40 -7.78 4.66
C VAL A 87 -0.73 -6.42 5.26
N TRP A 88 0.30 -5.69 5.68
CA TRP A 88 0.26 -4.26 5.91
C TRP A 88 1.23 -3.58 4.95
N VAL A 89 0.72 -2.73 4.06
CA VAL A 89 1.49 -2.07 2.99
C VAL A 89 1.63 -0.59 3.29
N CYS A 90 2.87 -0.14 3.48
CA CYS A 90 3.12 1.23 3.94
C CYS A 90 3.05 2.28 2.81
N GLY A 91 3.02 3.54 3.23
CA GLY A 91 3.18 4.71 2.37
C GLY A 91 4.61 4.94 1.90
N GLY A 92 4.79 5.86 0.96
CA GLY A 92 6.04 6.11 0.23
C GLY A 92 5.68 6.48 -1.20
N ASN A 93 6.46 6.02 -2.18
CA ASN A 93 6.13 6.20 -3.60
C ASN A 93 5.40 4.97 -4.16
N ALA A 94 4.19 5.15 -4.69
CA ALA A 94 3.35 4.09 -5.24
C ALA A 94 3.95 3.43 -6.51
N PHE A 95 4.65 4.19 -7.36
CA PHE A 95 5.33 3.63 -8.53
C PHE A 95 6.49 2.72 -8.13
N VAL A 96 7.25 3.09 -7.10
CA VAL A 96 8.32 2.24 -6.53
C VAL A 96 7.74 0.98 -5.90
N LEU A 97 6.64 1.10 -5.15
CA LEU A 97 5.93 -0.05 -4.60
C LEU A 97 5.48 -1.00 -5.71
N ARG A 98 4.89 -0.46 -6.78
CA ARG A 98 4.40 -1.24 -7.92
C ARG A 98 5.52 -1.99 -8.62
N GLN A 99 6.69 -1.38 -8.78
CA GLN A 99 7.88 -2.06 -9.31
C GLN A 99 8.27 -3.26 -8.45
N ALA A 100 8.35 -3.11 -7.12
CA ALA A 100 8.69 -4.21 -6.22
C ALA A 100 7.66 -5.34 -6.27
N MET A 101 6.37 -5.00 -6.38
CA MET A 101 5.30 -5.99 -6.55
C MET A 101 5.42 -6.76 -7.86
N LYS A 102 5.78 -6.09 -8.96
CA LYS A 102 6.00 -6.71 -10.27
C LYS A 102 7.17 -7.68 -10.22
N LEU A 103 8.32 -7.21 -9.76
CA LEU A 103 9.57 -7.97 -9.76
C LEU A 103 9.47 -9.21 -8.85
N SER A 104 8.79 -9.09 -7.71
CA SER A 104 8.59 -10.21 -6.79
C SER A 104 7.49 -11.19 -7.23
N GLY A 105 6.65 -10.81 -8.18
CA GLY A 105 5.42 -11.53 -8.54
C GLY A 105 4.32 -11.42 -7.49
N PHE A 106 4.43 -10.48 -6.54
CA PHE A 106 3.39 -10.21 -5.55
C PHE A 106 2.07 -9.81 -6.21
N ASP A 107 2.11 -9.06 -7.32
CA ASP A 107 0.91 -8.67 -8.07
C ASP A 107 0.12 -9.90 -8.58
N ASN A 108 0.80 -10.93 -9.09
CA ASN A 108 0.16 -12.19 -9.46
C ASN A 108 -0.41 -12.93 -8.25
N ILE A 109 0.37 -13.01 -7.16
CA ILE A 109 -0.07 -13.69 -5.93
C ILE A 109 -1.28 -12.96 -5.32
N PHE A 110 -1.30 -11.64 -5.38
CA PHE A 110 -2.37 -10.81 -4.86
C PHE A 110 -3.70 -11.14 -5.55
N ASN A 111 -3.70 -11.36 -6.87
CA ASN A 111 -4.90 -11.79 -7.60
C ASN A 111 -5.45 -13.14 -7.10
N GLU A 112 -4.59 -14.08 -6.73
CA GLU A 112 -5.02 -15.35 -6.11
C GLU A 112 -5.60 -15.12 -4.70
N LEU A 113 -4.96 -14.25 -3.90
CA LEU A 113 -5.38 -13.95 -2.53
C LEU A 113 -6.65 -13.10 -2.47
N HIS A 114 -6.90 -12.27 -3.48
CA HIS A 114 -8.04 -11.35 -3.56
C HIS A 114 -9.39 -12.06 -3.32
N PHE A 115 -9.50 -13.28 -3.83
CA PHE A 115 -10.70 -14.12 -3.71
C PHE A 115 -10.76 -14.93 -2.39
N LYS A 116 -9.69 -14.95 -1.59
CA LYS A 116 -9.72 -15.54 -0.25
C LYS A 116 -10.44 -14.59 0.70
N LYS A 117 -11.62 -14.98 1.19
CA LYS A 117 -12.48 -14.16 2.07
C LYS A 117 -11.73 -13.66 3.31
N ASP A 118 -10.94 -14.53 3.93
CA ASP A 118 -10.30 -14.26 5.23
C ASP A 118 -8.95 -13.58 5.16
N PHE A 119 -8.36 -13.42 3.97
CA PHE A 119 -7.10 -12.71 3.86
C PHE A 119 -7.31 -11.21 4.12
N PHE A 120 -6.37 -10.59 4.83
CA PHE A 120 -6.41 -9.17 5.18
C PHE A 120 -5.42 -8.36 4.34
N TYR A 121 -5.86 -7.19 3.88
CA TYR A 121 -5.02 -6.16 3.31
C TYR A 121 -5.22 -4.85 4.09
N GLY A 122 -4.18 -4.43 4.80
CA GLY A 122 -4.10 -3.12 5.41
C GLY A 122 -3.07 -2.27 4.70
N GLY A 123 -3.27 -0.96 4.68
CA GLY A 123 -2.24 -0.07 4.20
C GLY A 123 -2.64 1.39 4.30
N TYR A 124 -1.70 2.24 3.92
CA TYR A 124 -1.94 3.68 3.84
C TYR A 124 -1.14 4.35 2.74
N SER A 125 -1.57 5.54 2.33
CA SER A 125 -0.93 6.36 1.31
C SER A 125 -0.65 5.54 0.02
N ALA A 126 0.60 5.43 -0.44
CA ALA A 126 0.98 4.58 -1.58
C ALA A 126 0.42 3.14 -1.53
N GLY A 127 0.34 2.54 -0.34
CA GLY A 127 -0.22 1.21 -0.13
C GLY A 127 -1.71 1.10 -0.48
N ILE A 128 -2.46 2.21 -0.45
CA ILE A 128 -3.87 2.21 -0.89
C ILE A 128 -4.02 2.74 -2.32
N CYS A 129 -3.15 3.65 -2.75
CA CYS A 129 -3.12 4.15 -4.13
C CYS A 129 -2.92 3.02 -5.14
N VAL A 130 -2.03 2.07 -4.83
CA VAL A 130 -1.70 0.93 -5.70
C VAL A 130 -2.87 -0.02 -5.95
N LEU A 131 -3.94 0.05 -5.14
CA LEU A 131 -5.14 -0.77 -5.33
C LEU A 131 -6.06 -0.26 -6.45
N SER A 132 -5.82 0.95 -6.96
CA SER A 132 -6.57 1.52 -8.08
C SER A 132 -6.29 0.73 -9.38
N ASP A 133 -7.08 0.96 -10.42
CA ASP A 133 -6.86 0.42 -11.77
C ASP A 133 -5.59 1.00 -12.41
N SER A 134 -5.28 2.26 -12.14
CA SER A 134 -4.09 2.94 -12.65
C SER A 134 -3.43 3.83 -11.60
N LEU A 135 -2.12 4.02 -11.69
CA LEU A 135 -1.35 5.00 -10.92
C LEU A 135 -1.38 6.41 -11.54
N LYS A 136 -2.06 6.60 -12.68
CA LYS A 136 -2.22 7.93 -13.31
C LYS A 136 -2.81 8.98 -12.36
N TYR A 137 -3.63 8.57 -11.39
CA TYR A 137 -4.28 9.49 -10.44
C TYR A 137 -3.27 10.14 -9.48
N ILE A 138 -2.13 9.51 -9.24
CA ILE A 138 -1.14 9.96 -8.26
C ILE A 138 0.17 10.45 -8.90
N GLN A 139 0.23 10.50 -10.24
CA GLN A 139 1.44 10.79 -11.02
C GLN A 139 2.06 12.17 -10.77
N SER A 140 1.26 13.13 -10.30
CA SER A 140 1.73 14.49 -9.97
C SER A 140 2.22 14.61 -8.52
N VAL A 141 2.04 13.58 -7.72
CA VAL A 141 2.42 13.53 -6.30
C VAL A 141 3.60 12.58 -6.13
N ASP A 142 3.45 11.34 -6.60
CA ASP A 142 4.53 10.36 -6.63
C ASP A 142 5.27 10.40 -7.97
N LYS A 143 6.60 10.42 -7.92
CA LYS A 143 7.45 10.48 -9.12
C LYS A 143 7.35 9.19 -9.93
N PRO A 144 6.81 9.20 -11.17
CA PRO A 144 6.65 7.99 -11.98
C PRO A 144 7.97 7.42 -12.52
N ASN A 145 9.02 8.25 -12.55
CA ASN A 145 10.35 7.92 -13.04
C ASN A 145 11.37 7.62 -11.93
N ASP A 146 10.90 7.40 -10.69
CA ASP A 146 11.77 6.91 -9.62
C ASP A 146 12.00 5.40 -9.77
N PHE A 147 13.13 5.04 -10.38
CA PHE A 147 13.53 3.66 -10.64
C PHE A 147 14.69 3.23 -9.72
N PRO A 148 14.42 2.81 -8.47
CA PRO A 148 15.46 2.33 -7.56
C PRO A 148 15.91 0.90 -7.87
N TYR A 149 15.15 0.15 -8.67
CA TYR A 149 15.49 -1.20 -9.10
C TYR A 149 15.98 -1.17 -10.54
N LYS A 150 17.21 -1.65 -10.77
CA LYS A 150 17.87 -1.61 -12.09
C LYS A 150 17.13 -2.36 -13.18
N GLU A 151 16.25 -3.27 -12.79
CA GLU A 151 15.49 -4.15 -13.69
C GLU A 151 14.28 -3.47 -14.33
N ILE A 152 13.84 -2.32 -13.81
CA ILE A 152 12.75 -1.54 -14.37
C ILE A 152 13.27 -0.14 -14.68
N ASN A 153 13.08 0.28 -15.92
CA ASN A 153 13.43 1.62 -16.43
C ASN A 153 12.25 2.31 -17.12
N GLU A 154 11.08 1.68 -17.10
CA GLU A 154 9.82 2.20 -17.64
C GLU A 154 8.75 2.24 -16.55
N THR A 155 7.91 3.26 -16.60
CA THR A 155 6.83 3.45 -15.63
C THR A 155 5.76 2.37 -15.80
N ILE A 156 5.46 1.64 -14.71
CA ILE A 156 4.31 0.75 -14.65
C ILE A 156 3.09 1.57 -14.22
N TRP A 157 2.16 1.79 -15.15
CA TRP A 157 0.96 2.59 -14.92
C TRP A 157 -0.19 1.81 -14.30
N ASP A 158 -0.24 0.50 -14.49
CA ASP A 158 -1.31 -0.33 -13.94
C ASP A 158 -1.15 -0.50 -12.44
N GLY A 159 -2.23 -0.30 -11.70
CA GLY A 159 -2.29 -0.69 -10.29
C GLY A 159 -2.60 -2.19 -10.14
N LEU A 160 -3.16 -2.57 -9.00
CA LEU A 160 -3.64 -3.92 -8.71
C LEU A 160 -5.10 -4.14 -9.12
N ASN A 161 -5.76 -3.10 -9.64
CA ASN A 161 -7.10 -3.18 -10.22
C ASN A 161 -8.17 -3.74 -9.27
N VAL A 162 -8.08 -3.37 -7.98
CA VAL A 162 -9.13 -3.66 -6.99
C VAL A 162 -10.27 -2.66 -7.10
N PHE A 163 -9.95 -1.40 -7.38
CA PHE A 163 -10.92 -0.33 -7.56
C PHE A 163 -10.77 0.28 -8.96
N SER A 164 -11.88 0.40 -9.69
CA SER A 164 -11.93 1.08 -11.00
C SER A 164 -11.94 2.62 -10.88
N TYR A 165 -11.30 3.15 -9.84
CA TYR A 165 -11.21 4.56 -9.50
C TYR A 165 -9.95 4.81 -8.68
N GLY A 166 -9.44 6.05 -8.71
CA GLY A 166 -8.28 6.46 -7.92
C GLY A 166 -8.62 6.64 -6.44
N ILE A 167 -7.73 6.24 -5.55
CA ILE A 167 -7.78 6.61 -4.13
C ILE A 167 -6.73 7.69 -3.86
N LEU A 168 -7.17 8.87 -3.40
CA LEU A 168 -6.35 10.06 -3.20
C LEU A 168 -6.28 10.41 -1.69
N PRO A 169 -5.23 9.93 -0.99
CA PRO A 169 -5.02 10.19 0.45
C PRO A 169 -4.52 11.61 0.70
N HIS A 170 -4.42 12.02 1.96
CA HIS A 170 -3.88 13.31 2.40
C HIS A 170 -4.66 14.54 1.92
N TYR A 171 -5.83 14.36 1.31
CA TYR A 171 -6.62 15.48 0.79
C TYR A 171 -7.05 16.39 1.93
N LYS A 172 -6.91 17.71 1.78
CA LYS A 172 -7.32 18.72 2.78
C LYS A 172 -6.85 18.38 4.20
N SER A 173 -5.61 17.90 4.32
CA SER A 173 -4.99 17.48 5.57
C SER A 173 -3.79 18.36 5.94
N ASN A 174 -3.38 18.32 7.20
CA ASN A 174 -2.10 18.91 7.64
C ASN A 174 -0.94 17.96 7.29
N HIS A 175 -0.69 17.83 5.98
CA HIS A 175 0.31 16.94 5.41
C HIS A 175 1.07 17.65 4.29
N PRO A 176 2.39 17.46 4.14
CA PRO A 176 3.17 18.11 3.08
C PRO A 176 2.63 17.88 1.66
N GLU A 177 2.03 16.72 1.41
CA GLU A 177 1.48 16.34 0.11
C GLU A 177 0.05 16.84 -0.15
N SER A 178 -0.61 17.44 0.86
CA SER A 178 -2.03 17.83 0.79
C SER A 178 -2.33 18.79 -0.35
N GLU A 179 -1.44 19.75 -0.61
CA GLU A 179 -1.57 20.67 -1.76
C GLU A 179 -1.45 19.94 -3.10
N ALA A 180 -0.47 19.04 -3.22
CA ALA A 180 -0.23 18.26 -4.42
C ALA A 180 -1.41 17.30 -4.71
N ILE A 181 -2.00 16.72 -3.68
CA ILE A 181 -3.22 15.91 -3.79
C ILE A 181 -4.40 16.79 -4.23
N GLY A 182 -4.53 18.02 -3.74
CA GLY A 182 -5.53 18.96 -4.22
C GLY A 182 -5.43 19.21 -5.72
N LYS A 183 -4.20 19.33 -6.26
CA LYS A 183 -3.95 19.43 -7.70
C LYS A 183 -4.32 18.14 -8.44
N ALA A 184 -3.98 16.98 -7.87
CA ALA A 184 -4.35 15.68 -8.44
C ALA A 184 -5.87 15.47 -8.50
N VAL A 185 -6.62 15.93 -7.49
CA VAL A 185 -8.09 15.94 -7.47
C VAL A 185 -8.65 16.77 -8.63
N ASN A 186 -8.16 18.00 -8.81
CA ASN A 186 -8.59 18.86 -9.93
C ASN A 186 -8.28 18.20 -11.27
N HIS A 187 -7.10 17.61 -11.42
CA HIS A 187 -6.73 16.89 -12.63
C HIS A 187 -7.67 15.71 -12.93
N CYS A 188 -8.11 14.97 -11.91
CA CYS A 188 -9.10 13.91 -12.07
C CYS A 188 -10.46 14.46 -12.51
N ILE A 189 -10.90 15.60 -11.95
CA ILE A 189 -12.14 16.29 -12.33
C ILE A 189 -12.10 16.71 -13.80
N ASP A 190 -11.02 17.39 -14.22
CA ASP A 190 -10.83 17.88 -15.58
C ASP A 190 -10.89 16.75 -16.62
N ASN A 191 -10.35 15.57 -16.25
CA ASN A 191 -10.31 14.39 -17.12
C ASN A 191 -11.53 13.46 -16.95
N LYS A 192 -12.53 13.82 -16.13
CA LYS A 192 -13.71 13.00 -15.82
C LYS A 192 -13.36 11.60 -15.31
N TRP A 193 -12.28 11.52 -14.53
CA TRP A 193 -11.82 10.29 -13.91
C TRP A 193 -12.50 10.09 -12.55
N LEU A 194 -12.95 8.88 -12.26
CA LEU A 194 -13.54 8.55 -10.96
C LEU A 194 -12.44 8.45 -9.90
N PHE A 195 -12.70 9.05 -8.73
CA PHE A 195 -11.79 8.97 -7.59
C PHE A 195 -12.55 9.06 -6.26
N LYS A 196 -11.86 8.68 -5.19
CA LYS A 196 -12.25 8.94 -3.79
C LYS A 196 -11.10 9.61 -3.08
N THR A 197 -11.42 10.64 -2.30
CA THR A 197 -10.44 11.32 -1.44
C THR A 197 -10.55 10.82 0.00
N LEU A 198 -9.43 10.81 0.71
CA LEU A 198 -9.39 10.61 2.16
C LEU A 198 -8.57 11.73 2.81
N ARG A 199 -9.07 12.26 3.92
CA ARG A 199 -8.30 13.09 4.85
C ARG A 199 -7.49 12.22 5.79
N ASP A 200 -6.39 12.75 6.32
CA ASP A 200 -5.63 12.06 7.35
C ASP A 200 -6.48 11.78 8.59
N GLY A 201 -6.42 10.53 9.04
CA GLY A 201 -7.34 9.99 10.05
C GLY A 201 -8.52 9.21 9.47
N GLU A 202 -8.95 9.49 8.23
CA GLU A 202 -10.02 8.73 7.58
C GLU A 202 -9.53 7.37 7.09
N VAL A 203 -10.44 6.40 7.17
CA VAL A 203 -10.21 5.01 6.79
C VAL A 203 -11.40 4.52 5.98
N MET A 204 -11.12 3.90 4.83
CA MET A 204 -12.09 3.13 4.06
C MET A 204 -11.95 1.64 4.40
N ILE A 205 -13.00 1.06 4.99
CA ILE A 205 -13.11 -0.37 5.24
C ILE A 205 -13.92 -1.01 4.13
N HIS A 206 -13.38 -2.05 3.50
CA HIS A 206 -14.04 -2.76 2.41
C HIS A 206 -13.90 -4.28 2.58
N LYS A 207 -14.87 -5.05 2.09
CA LYS A 207 -14.84 -6.51 2.08
C LYS A 207 -15.28 -6.98 0.71
N THR A 208 -14.53 -7.90 0.11
CA THR A 208 -14.99 -8.59 -1.11
C THR A 208 -15.94 -9.71 -0.73
N ASN A 209 -17.01 -9.86 -1.52
CA ASN A 209 -18.07 -10.85 -1.32
C ASN A 209 -17.62 -12.28 -1.60
#